data_AF-A0A820QNC0-F1
#
_entry.id   AF-A0A820QNC0-F1
#
_cell.length_a   1.000
_cell.length_b   1.000
_cell.length_c   1.000
_cell.angle_alpha   90.00
_cell.angle_beta   90.00
_cell.angle_gamma   90.00
#
_symmetry.space_group_name_H-M   'P 1'
#
loop_
_entity.id
_entity.type
_entity.pdbx_description
1 polymer ?
#
loop_
_entity_poly.entity_id
_entity_poly.type
_entity_poly.pdbx_seq_one_letter_code
_entity_poly.pdbx_strand_id
1 'polypeptide(L)'
;HDQNQAQILTIQNDLIYLLSLIANLLDTADIQIKKPQTNSTINMRNIVGTQWKEKMELVGKLLLLLNSYNSSEIRQRAVDLLKKIIVQLSIQDLTHVALHVKTTHEQAAAQSHPQLGPYFPRRKQSTNSTQQQ
;
A
#
# COMPACT_ATOMS: atom_id res chain seq x y z
N HIS A 1 8.50 18.86 -20.10
CA HIS A 1 7.28 18.60 -19.31
C HIS A 1 6.74 17.19 -19.63
N ASP A 2 6.73 16.79 -20.91
CA ASP A 2 6.24 15.46 -21.35
C ASP A 2 7.08 14.26 -20.90
N GLN A 3 8.41 14.37 -20.87
CA GLN A 3 9.28 13.28 -20.37
C GLN A 3 9.01 12.91 -18.90
N ASN A 4 8.62 13.89 -18.08
CA ASN A 4 8.31 13.66 -16.66
C ASN A 4 6.95 12.95 -16.50
N GLN A 5 5.95 13.32 -17.34
CA GLN A 5 4.66 12.61 -17.35
C GLN A 5 4.79 11.17 -17.82
N ALA A 6 5.61 10.90 -18.84
CA ALA A 6 5.87 9.54 -19.31
C ALA A 6 6.52 8.67 -18.21
N GLN A 7 7.49 9.22 -17.46
CA GLN A 7 8.10 8.51 -16.33
C GLN A 7 7.10 8.21 -15.22
N ILE A 8 6.21 9.15 -14.88
CA ILE A 8 5.17 8.94 -13.87
C ILE A 8 4.22 7.80 -14.28
N LEU A 9 3.81 7.76 -15.54
CA LEU A 9 2.94 6.69 -16.06
C LEU A 9 3.63 5.32 -16.05
N THR A 10 4.91 5.27 -16.43
CA THR A 10 5.70 4.03 -16.37
C THR A 10 5.81 3.50 -14.95
N ILE A 11 6.13 4.37 -13.97
CA ILE A 11 6.23 3.97 -12.56
C ILE A 11 4.88 3.46 -12.03
N GLN A 12 3.77 4.10 -12.41
CA GLN A 12 2.43 3.63 -12.03
C GLN A 12 2.12 2.25 -12.60
N ASN A 13 2.45 2.01 -13.88
CA ASN A 13 2.26 0.72 -14.53
C ASN A 13 3.12 -0.38 -13.88
N ASP A 14 4.39 -0.09 -13.59
CA ASP A 14 5.29 -1.03 -12.91
C ASP A 14 4.76 -1.39 -11.51
N LEU A 15 4.25 -0.41 -10.77
CA LEU A 15 3.66 -0.64 -9.47
C LEU A 15 2.40 -1.51 -9.57
N ILE A 16 1.52 -1.26 -10.55
CA ILE A 16 0.34 -2.10 -10.80
C ILE A 16 0.74 -3.54 -11.14
N TYR A 17 1.79 -3.70 -11.95
CA TYR A 17 2.34 -5.02 -12.30
C TYR A 17 2.87 -5.74 -11.06
N LEU A 18 3.64 -5.07 -10.21
CA LEU A 18 4.16 -5.63 -8.96
C LEU A 18 3.04 -6.04 -8.00
N LEU A 19 2.02 -5.20 -7.80
CA LEU A 19 0.86 -5.55 -6.96
C LEU A 19 0.14 -6.80 -7.48
N SER A 20 0.01 -6.91 -8.81
CA SER A 20 -0.60 -8.08 -9.46
C SER A 20 0.25 -9.33 -9.30
N LEU A 21 1.58 -9.22 -9.42
CA LEU A 21 2.51 -10.33 -9.21
C LEU A 21 2.42 -10.86 -7.78
N ILE A 22 2.37 -9.98 -6.78
CA ILE A 22 2.22 -10.38 -5.37
C ILE A 22 0.89 -11.08 -5.15
N ALA A 23 -0.21 -10.58 -5.75
CA ALA A 23 -1.51 -11.24 -5.65
C ALA A 23 -1.49 -12.67 -6.22
N ASN A 24 -0.88 -12.86 -7.39
CA ASN A 24 -0.74 -14.18 -8.02
C ASN A 24 0.15 -15.12 -7.19
N LEU A 25 1.19 -14.60 -6.55
CA LEU A 25 2.03 -15.36 -5.64
C LEU A 25 1.25 -15.84 -4.42
N LEU A 26 0.41 -14.98 -3.83
CA LEU A 26 -0.46 -15.37 -2.71
C LEU A 26 -1.49 -16.42 -3.11
N ASP A 27 -2.07 -16.32 -4.32
CA ASP A 27 -3.00 -17.33 -4.83
C ASP A 27 -2.30 -18.68 -5.03
N THR A 28 -1.09 -18.65 -5.58
CA THR A 28 -0.27 -19.87 -5.76
C THR A 28 0.08 -20.49 -4.41
N ALA A 29 0.46 -19.67 -3.42
CA ALA A 29 0.75 -20.13 -2.06
C ALA A 29 -0.49 -20.76 -1.40
N ASP A 30 -1.66 -20.14 -1.53
CA ASP A 30 -2.92 -20.65 -0.98
C ASP A 30 -3.30 -22.02 -1.59
N ILE A 31 -3.14 -22.19 -2.91
CA ILE A 31 -3.35 -23.48 -3.60
C ILE A 31 -2.40 -24.56 -3.07
N GLN A 32 -1.12 -24.24 -2.86
CA GLN A 32 -0.13 -25.20 -2.36
C GLN A 32 -0.36 -25.59 -0.89
N ILE A 33 -0.91 -24.67 -0.08
CA ILE A 33 -1.28 -24.92 1.32
C ILE A 33 -2.55 -25.78 1.43
N LYS A 34 -3.52 -25.58 0.54
CA LYS A 34 -4.79 -26.33 0.52
C LYS A 34 -4.67 -27.73 -0.09
N LYS A 35 -3.63 -28.00 -0.89
CA LYS A 35 -3.33 -29.36 -1.37
C LYS A 35 -2.90 -30.25 -0.19
N PRO A 36 -3.52 -31.43 0.01
CA PRO A 36 -3.08 -32.37 1.04
C PRO A 36 -1.66 -32.86 0.70
N GLN A 37 -0.68 -32.40 1.48
CA GLN A 37 0.73 -32.73 1.28
C GLN A 37 1.01 -34.17 1.73
N THR A 38 1.41 -35.02 0.79
CA THR A 38 1.98 -36.36 1.04
C THR A 38 3.48 -36.31 1.39
N ASN A 39 4.15 -35.16 1.27
CA ASN A 39 5.57 -34.99 1.57
C ASN A 39 5.80 -33.78 2.50
N SER A 40 6.30 -34.06 3.70
CA SER A 40 6.32 -33.20 4.88
C SER A 40 7.44 -32.16 4.94
N THR A 41 8.24 -31.97 3.89
CA THR A 41 9.55 -31.31 4.03
C THR A 41 9.62 -29.84 3.62
N ILE A 42 8.59 -29.29 2.97
CA ILE A 42 8.52 -27.84 2.71
C ILE A 42 7.14 -27.34 3.07
N ASN A 43 6.93 -27.11 4.37
CA ASN A 43 5.78 -26.35 4.83
C ASN A 43 5.94 -24.91 4.32
N MET A 44 5.33 -24.59 3.17
CA MET A 44 5.19 -23.20 2.68
C MET A 44 4.61 -22.28 3.76
N ARG A 45 3.83 -22.86 4.70
CA ARG A 45 3.35 -22.23 5.94
C ARG A 45 4.49 -21.69 6.82
N ASN A 46 5.65 -22.33 6.85
CA ASN A 46 6.84 -21.85 7.56
C ASN A 46 7.59 -20.78 6.76
N ILE A 47 7.54 -20.79 5.42
CA ILE A 47 8.17 -19.76 4.59
C ILE A 47 7.36 -18.45 4.67
N VAL A 48 6.03 -18.54 4.69
CA VAL A 48 5.12 -17.39 4.83
C VAL A 48 4.92 -16.98 6.30
N GLY A 49 5.03 -17.92 7.25
CA GLY A 49 4.80 -17.70 8.68
C GLY A 49 6.00 -17.21 9.48
N THR A 50 7.22 -17.28 8.94
CA THR A 50 8.45 -16.85 9.66
C THR A 50 8.75 -15.35 9.56
N GLN A 51 8.03 -14.63 8.71
CA GLN A 51 8.32 -13.24 8.37
C GLN A 51 7.18 -12.29 8.78
N TRP A 52 6.57 -12.51 9.96
CA TRP A 52 5.48 -11.66 10.48
C TRP A 52 5.78 -10.16 10.40
N LYS A 53 7.04 -9.77 10.67
CA LYS A 53 7.52 -8.39 10.52
C LYS A 53 7.40 -7.86 9.09
N GLU A 54 7.87 -8.62 8.10
CA GLU A 54 7.79 -8.22 6.68
C GLU A 54 6.34 -8.18 6.20
N LYS A 55 5.49 -9.10 6.69
CA LYS A 55 4.06 -9.12 6.40
C LYS A 55 3.38 -7.85 6.90
N MET A 56 3.70 -7.39 8.10
CA MET A 56 3.14 -6.15 8.65
C MET A 56 3.72 -4.90 7.99
N GLU A 57 4.99 -4.93 7.56
CA GLU A 57 5.57 -3.87 6.75
C GLU A 57 4.88 -3.75 5.38
N LEU A 58 4.55 -4.88 4.74
CA LEU A 58 3.77 -4.92 3.51
C LEU A 58 2.37 -4.34 3.74
N VAL A 59 1.68 -4.72 4.82
CA VAL A 59 0.37 -4.15 5.18
C VAL A 59 0.47 -2.63 5.35
N GLY A 60 1.49 -2.13 6.06
CA GLY A 60 1.72 -0.69 6.21
C GLY A 60 1.93 0.02 4.87
N LYS A 61 2.75 -0.54 3.97
CA LYS A 61 2.96 -0.01 2.62
C LYS A 61 1.67 0.01 1.79
N LEU A 62 0.86 -1.05 1.87
CA LEU A 62 -0.42 -1.12 1.16
C LEU A 62 -1.44 -0.11 1.70
N LEU A 63 -1.48 0.12 3.02
CA LEU A 63 -2.33 1.15 3.63
C LEU A 63 -1.93 2.55 3.16
N LEU A 64 -0.63 2.82 3.03
CA LEU A 64 -0.15 4.08 2.45
C LEU A 64 -0.60 4.24 0.99
N LEU A 65 -0.70 3.15 0.21
CA LEU A 65 -1.19 3.22 -1.17
C LEU A 65 -2.68 3.58 -1.29
N LEU A 66 -3.47 3.49 -0.22
CA LEU A 66 -4.90 3.83 -0.22
C LEU A 66 -5.18 5.34 -0.21
N ASN A 67 -4.14 6.17 -0.11
CA ASN A 67 -4.30 7.62 -0.11
C ASN A 67 -4.89 8.15 -1.45
N SER A 68 -5.52 9.31 -1.41
CA SER A 68 -6.19 9.93 -2.56
C SER A 68 -5.26 10.43 -3.66
N TYR A 69 -3.94 10.50 -3.41
CA TYR A 69 -2.94 10.90 -4.41
C TYR A 69 -2.62 9.79 -5.42
N ASN A 70 -2.91 8.53 -5.09
CA ASN A 70 -2.74 7.40 -6.01
C ASN A 70 -3.94 7.25 -6.94
N SER A 71 -3.71 6.67 -8.12
CA SER A 71 -4.78 6.35 -9.08
C SER A 71 -5.81 5.39 -8.47
N SER A 72 -7.05 5.45 -8.96
CA SER A 72 -8.13 4.53 -8.51
C SER A 72 -7.74 3.07 -8.68
N GLU A 73 -7.01 2.75 -9.74
CA GLU A 73 -6.52 1.39 -10.00
C GLU A 73 -5.51 0.93 -8.94
N ILE A 74 -4.50 1.73 -8.61
CA ILE A 74 -3.52 1.39 -7.57
C ILE A 74 -4.22 1.17 -6.23
N ARG A 75 -5.16 2.05 -5.86
CA ARG A 75 -5.93 1.91 -4.62
C ARG A 75 -6.73 0.61 -4.62
N GLN A 76 -7.41 0.29 -5.72
CA GLN A 76 -8.20 -0.92 -5.84
C GLN A 76 -7.33 -2.18 -5.68
N ARG A 77 -6.19 -2.24 -6.39
CA ARG A 77 -5.25 -3.37 -6.29
C ARG A 77 -4.69 -3.54 -4.87
N ALA A 78 -4.37 -2.43 -4.20
CA ALA A 78 -3.91 -2.46 -2.82
C ALA A 78 -5.00 -2.97 -1.85
N VAL A 79 -6.27 -2.55 -2.01
CA VAL A 79 -7.41 -3.05 -1.23
C VAL A 79 -7.60 -4.55 -1.43
N ASP A 80 -7.56 -5.02 -2.68
CA ASP A 80 -7.78 -6.43 -2.99
C ASP A 80 -6.67 -7.30 -2.40
N LEU A 81 -5.42 -6.82 -2.43
CA LEU A 81 -4.30 -7.49 -1.80
C LEU A 81 -4.40 -7.51 -0.26
N LEU A 82 -4.80 -6.39 0.35
CA LEU A 82 -5.05 -6.31 1.79
C LEU A 82 -6.12 -7.32 2.23
N LYS A 83 -7.24 -7.42 1.50
CA LYS A 83 -8.29 -8.42 1.79
C LYS A 83 -7.75 -9.84 1.76
N LYS A 84 -6.97 -10.20 0.73
CA LYS A 84 -6.35 -11.53 0.62
C LYS A 84 -5.42 -11.82 1.79
N ILE A 85 -4.61 -10.85 2.20
CA ILE A 85 -3.69 -10.98 3.33
C ILE A 85 -4.46 -11.15 4.65
N ILE A 86 -5.46 -10.31 4.90
CA ILE A 86 -6.26 -10.27 6.14
C ILE A 86 -7.00 -11.60 6.38
N VAL A 87 -7.55 -12.21 5.33
CA VAL A 87 -8.27 -13.51 5.46
C VAL A 87 -7.33 -14.66 5.88
N GLN A 88 -6.03 -14.52 5.65
CA GLN A 88 -5.02 -15.50 6.05
C GLN A 88 -4.46 -15.24 7.46
N LEU A 89 -4.93 -14.21 8.18
CA LEU A 89 -4.42 -13.86 9.50
C LEU A 89 -5.14 -14.58 10.63
N SER A 90 -4.40 -14.84 11.71
CA SER A 90 -5.00 -15.25 12.98
C SER A 90 -5.75 -14.07 13.63
N ILE A 91 -6.64 -14.35 14.58
CA ILE A 91 -7.38 -13.31 15.32
C ILE A 91 -6.42 -12.34 16.06
N GLN A 92 -5.32 -12.87 16.59
CA GLN A 92 -4.30 -12.06 17.27
C GLN A 92 -3.64 -11.08 16.29
N ASP A 93 -3.32 -11.55 15.10
CA ASP A 93 -2.72 -10.78 14.02
C ASP A 93 -3.65 -9.68 13.49
N LEU A 94 -4.96 -9.96 13.42
CA LEU A 94 -5.97 -8.96 13.03
C LEU A 94 -5.98 -7.75 13.95
N THR A 95 -5.76 -7.95 15.25
CA THR A 95 -5.70 -6.85 16.23
C THR A 95 -4.51 -5.94 15.95
N HIS A 96 -3.36 -6.50 15.58
CA HIS A 96 -2.20 -5.72 15.18
C HIS A 96 -2.42 -4.95 13.87
N VAL A 97 -3.11 -5.54 12.90
CA VAL A 97 -3.48 -4.84 11.66
C VAL A 97 -4.41 -3.68 11.96
N ALA A 98 -5.43 -3.88 12.80
CA ALA A 98 -6.36 -2.82 13.19
C ALA A 98 -5.64 -1.65 13.89
N LEU A 99 -4.66 -1.94 14.75
CA LEU A 99 -3.81 -0.92 15.36
C LEU A 99 -3.00 -0.16 14.30
N HIS A 100 -2.45 -0.87 13.31
CA HIS A 100 -1.69 -0.23 12.24
C HIS A 100 -2.55 0.69 11.39
N VAL A 101 -3.77 0.26 11.03
CA VAL A 101 -4.77 1.08 10.32
C VAL A 101 -5.08 2.35 11.11
N LYS A 102 -5.34 2.22 12.41
CA LYS A 102 -5.60 3.35 13.29
C LYS A 102 -4.43 4.34 13.30
N THR A 103 -3.21 3.87 13.55
CA THR A 103 -2.02 4.72 13.61
C THR A 103 -1.75 5.41 12.28
N THR A 104 -1.88 4.72 11.15
CA THR A 104 -1.72 5.32 9.82
C THR A 104 -2.78 6.41 9.55
N HIS A 105 -4.03 6.18 9.97
CA HIS A 105 -5.09 7.19 9.85
C HIS A 105 -4.81 8.42 10.71
N GLU A 106 -4.42 8.22 11.97
CA GLU A 106 -4.06 9.32 12.89
C GLU A 106 -2.86 10.12 12.37
N GLN A 107 -1.83 9.45 11.84
CA GLN A 107 -0.67 10.11 11.23
C GLN A 107 -1.06 10.91 9.99
N ALA A 108 -1.94 10.37 9.13
CA ALA A 108 -2.44 11.08 7.96
C ALA A 108 -3.27 12.31 8.36
N ALA A 109 -4.09 12.21 9.42
CA ALA A 109 -4.90 13.32 9.93
C ALA A 109 -4.05 14.40 10.64
N ALA A 110 -2.96 14.00 11.30
CA ALA A 110 -2.04 14.92 11.97
C ALA A 110 -1.15 15.73 11.01
N GLN A 111 -1.03 15.33 9.74
CA GLN A 111 -0.34 16.10 8.71
C GLN A 111 -1.19 17.31 8.31
N SER A 112 -1.00 18.43 9.00
CA SER A 112 -1.80 19.66 8.86
C SER A 112 -1.67 20.37 7.50
N HIS A 113 -0.77 19.94 6.62
CA HIS A 113 -0.74 20.29 5.21
C HIS A 113 -0.26 19.07 4.43
N PRO A 114 -0.91 18.69 3.31
CA PRO A 114 -0.28 17.74 2.43
C PRO A 114 0.99 18.39 1.90
N GLN A 115 2.14 17.79 2.20
CA GLN A 115 3.41 18.15 1.59
C GLN A 115 3.23 18.01 0.08
N LEU A 116 2.83 19.11 -0.55
CA LEU A 116 2.82 19.32 -1.99
C LEU A 116 4.24 18.96 -2.45
N GLY A 117 4.38 17.78 -3.02
CA GLY A 117 5.65 17.28 -3.51
C GLY A 117 6.30 18.30 -4.45
N PRO A 118 7.60 18.13 -4.77
CA PRO A 118 8.40 19.12 -5.50
C PRO A 118 7.90 19.49 -6.91
N TYR A 119 6.80 18.90 -7.37
CA TYR A 119 6.19 19.09 -8.68
C TYR A 119 4.89 19.92 -8.70
N PHE A 120 4.40 20.44 -7.57
CA PHE A 120 3.18 21.25 -7.58
C PHE A 120 3.47 22.76 -7.73
N PRO A 121 2.79 23.47 -8.66
CA PRO A 121 2.94 24.91 -8.82
C PRO A 121 2.51 25.62 -7.53
N ARG A 122 3.44 26.35 -6.88
CA ARG A 122 3.07 27.28 -5.82
C ARG A 122 2.09 28.28 -6.44
N ARG A 123 0.86 28.36 -5.92
CA ARG A 123 0.02 29.54 -6.14
C ARG A 123 0.86 30.72 -5.68
N LYS A 124 1.36 31.54 -6.61
CA LYS A 124 1.97 32.82 -6.27
C LYS A 124 0.91 33.56 -5.47
N GLN A 125 1.17 33.79 -4.19
CA GLN A 125 0.40 34.76 -3.43
C GLN A 125 0.58 36.08 -4.19
N SER A 126 -0.42 36.47 -4.95
CA SER A 126 -0.52 37.84 -5.45
C SER A 126 -0.69 38.70 -4.21
N THR A 127 0.41 39.28 -3.74
CA THR A 127 0.39 40.39 -2.79
C THR A 127 -0.22 41.59 -3.52
N ASN A 128 -1.55 41.60 -3.64
CA ASN A 128 -2.29 42.80 -3.96
C ASN A 128 -2.59 43.51 -2.64
N SER A 129 -1.77 44.54 -2.40
CA SER A 129 -2.14 45.84 -1.83
C SER A 129 -3.20 45.89 -0.72
N THR A 130 -2.75 46.31 0.46
CA THR A 130 -3.56 47.21 1.29
C THR A 130 -2.70 48.42 1.64
N GLN A 131 -2.80 49.46 0.81
CA GLN A 131 -2.77 50.83 1.29
C GLN A 131 -3.86 50.96 2.36
N GLN A 132 -3.51 51.42 3.56
CA GLN A 132 -4.44 52.15 4.41
C GLN A 132 -3.66 53.02 5.39
N GLN A 133 -3.75 54.33 5.09
CA GLN A 133 -3.69 55.55 5.92
C GLN A 133 -2.53 55.72 6.91
#